data_AF-A0A540LHR7-F1
#
_entry.id   AF-A0A540LHR7-F1
#
_cell.length_a   1.000
_cell.length_b   1.000
_cell.length_c   1.000
_cell.angle_alpha   90.00
_cell.angle_beta   90.00
_cell.angle_gamma   90.00
#
_symmetry.space_group_name_H-M   'P 1'
#
loop_
_entity.id
_entity.type
_entity.pdbx_description
1 polymer ?
#
loop_
_entity_poly.entity_id
_entity_poly.type
_entity_poly.pdbx_seq_one_letter_code
_entity_poly.pdbx_strand_id
1 'polypeptide(L)'
;MDAEVWSSLEQRTQEILRTIQPNVESELRRRIFTNYVHGLLVCHLPPELALQFYSFGSFPLKAYLPDGDIDLTALCRPNLMEGLARKICAILRSRQPQDSEFQIKDVRYIRARVKVVKCFVNNMAIDISFNQTAGLSTLCFLEQVDQLIGKDHLYKKSIILTKAWCYYESRILGAQYGLIASYGLETLVLFIINRFHSSLRGPLEVLHRFLEYYSTFDWGNYGISINGPFALSSLPEIIVTPQNEGEEFLLSEEFVRECRLVFPDPVVANAARVDEFQIKFLNIVDPLKDNNNLGRSVSKGNFCRIRSAFSLGAKKLREVLMLPGERTGMTLEKFFATTLDRNGGGQRADLATPVPGFGTGTSEKSDLTGDYEEYCDSLLSANAYQFSITHNGAPPFEAEDMTKSNALVHTAQQDGNVIFQMAQNADQIFSCRLPHLVMQNQNNSTNASPRARGRVLESSSYGPRMKSPQKTNQVEVSTKAGPSENAPLFKFLPEEQNDSTNVSPRARGKIPESSSRGPRMKSPQKTNQVEVSTEAGPTENASQFKFSPEEFPQLPGAQMPSSSDVYQSAQTELASHPAKEFPQVTTAT
;
A
#
# COMPACT_ATOMS: atom_id res chain seq x y z
N MET A 1 17.44 7.52 -26.06
CA MET A 1 18.26 8.20 -25.04
C MET A 1 19.49 7.33 -24.81
N ASP A 2 20.62 7.94 -24.45
CA ASP A 2 21.81 7.20 -24.00
C ASP A 2 21.56 6.43 -22.67
N ALA A 3 22.35 5.39 -22.43
CA ALA A 3 22.22 4.51 -21.27
C ALA A 3 22.67 5.18 -19.96
N GLU A 4 23.72 6.00 -19.96
CA GLU A 4 24.22 6.68 -18.75
C GLU A 4 23.26 7.77 -18.28
N VAL A 5 22.65 8.49 -19.23
CA VAL A 5 21.58 9.47 -18.94
C VAL A 5 20.36 8.77 -18.33
N TRP A 6 19.97 7.59 -18.83
CA TRP A 6 18.86 6.84 -18.22
C TRP A 6 19.19 6.33 -16.82
N SER A 7 20.38 5.77 -16.63
CA SER A 7 20.87 5.31 -15.32
C SER A 7 20.84 6.45 -14.28
N SER A 8 21.29 7.64 -14.68
CA SER A 8 21.26 8.85 -13.84
C SER A 8 19.84 9.25 -13.42
N LEU A 9 18.85 9.06 -14.31
CA LEU A 9 17.44 9.34 -14.02
C LEU A 9 16.78 8.28 -13.12
N GLU A 10 17.11 7.01 -13.28
CA GLU A 10 16.68 5.96 -12.35
C GLU A 10 17.29 6.16 -10.96
N GLN A 11 18.56 6.60 -10.87
CA GLN A 11 19.17 6.98 -9.60
C GLN A 11 18.42 8.14 -8.92
N ARG A 12 18.11 9.22 -9.66
CA ARG A 12 17.33 10.35 -9.11
C ARG A 12 15.89 9.94 -8.77
N THR A 13 15.31 8.98 -9.51
CA THR A 13 14.01 8.37 -9.19
C THR A 13 14.08 7.53 -7.92
N GLN A 14 15.17 6.79 -7.68
CA GLN A 14 15.37 6.09 -6.41
C GLN A 14 15.54 7.07 -5.24
N GLU A 15 16.10 8.26 -5.45
CA GLU A 15 16.12 9.32 -4.43
C GLU A 15 14.71 9.87 -4.13
N ILE A 16 13.86 10.07 -5.14
CA ILE A 16 12.46 10.43 -4.95
C ILE A 16 11.71 9.31 -4.20
N LEU A 17 11.90 8.05 -4.61
CA LEU A 17 11.31 6.87 -3.95
C LEU A 17 11.66 6.79 -2.47
N ARG A 18 12.91 7.11 -2.07
CA ARG A 18 13.32 7.10 -0.65
C ARG A 18 12.46 8.01 0.25
N THR A 19 11.85 9.06 -0.30
CA THR A 19 10.96 9.95 0.47
C THR A 19 9.60 9.32 0.79
N ILE A 20 9.13 8.38 -0.03
CA ILE A 20 7.76 7.84 0.00
C ILE A 20 7.67 6.32 0.23
N GLN A 21 8.71 5.54 -0.02
CA GLN A 21 8.70 4.09 0.15
C GLN A 21 8.63 3.68 1.64
N PRO A 22 8.26 2.42 1.94
CA PRO A 22 8.41 1.86 3.29
C PRO A 22 9.84 2.00 3.85
N ASN A 23 9.92 2.34 5.14
CA ASN A 23 11.13 2.31 5.95
C ASN A 23 10.85 1.56 7.27
N VAL A 24 11.91 1.22 8.01
CA VAL A 24 11.82 0.35 9.19
C VAL A 24 10.82 0.90 10.23
N GLU A 25 10.89 2.22 10.51
CA GLU A 25 9.99 2.88 11.45
C GLU A 25 8.53 2.88 10.96
N SER A 26 8.27 3.10 9.66
CA SER A 26 6.90 3.11 9.13
C SER A 26 6.25 1.72 9.20
N GLU A 27 7.01 0.65 8.97
CA GLU A 27 6.53 -0.73 9.16
C GLU A 27 6.35 -1.09 10.63
N LEU A 28 7.30 -0.72 11.51
CA LEU A 28 7.19 -0.93 12.95
C LEU A 28 5.94 -0.24 13.51
N ARG A 29 5.70 1.02 13.15
CA ARG A 29 4.53 1.79 13.58
C ARG A 29 3.21 1.20 13.07
N ARG A 30 3.15 0.78 11.80
CA ARG A 30 1.98 0.08 11.23
C ARG A 30 1.71 -1.26 11.93
N ARG A 31 2.76 -2.02 12.26
CA ARG A 31 2.68 -3.26 13.04
C ARG A 31 2.19 -2.99 14.48
N ILE A 32 2.71 -1.96 15.15
CA ILE A 32 2.25 -1.53 16.48
C ILE A 32 0.76 -1.15 16.47
N PHE A 33 0.31 -0.34 15.51
CA PHE A 33 -1.11 0.05 15.42
C PHE A 33 -2.03 -1.13 15.10
N THR A 34 -1.58 -2.05 14.24
CA THR A 34 -2.28 -3.31 13.95
C THR A 34 -2.42 -4.16 15.22
N ASN A 35 -1.32 -4.39 15.93
CA ASN A 35 -1.29 -5.17 17.17
C ASN A 35 -2.11 -4.53 18.29
N TYR A 36 -2.08 -3.20 18.40
CA TYR A 36 -2.89 -2.44 19.36
C TYR A 36 -4.39 -2.61 19.10
N VAL A 37 -4.84 -2.44 17.84
CA VAL A 37 -6.25 -2.66 17.48
C VAL A 37 -6.64 -4.12 17.67
N HIS A 38 -5.77 -5.06 17.29
CA HIS A 38 -6.01 -6.49 17.46
C HIS A 38 -6.21 -6.85 18.94
N GLY A 39 -5.25 -6.52 19.81
CA GLY A 39 -5.34 -6.77 21.25
C GLY A 39 -6.51 -6.04 21.91
N LEU A 40 -6.79 -4.79 21.53
CA LEU A 40 -7.95 -4.05 22.02
C LEU A 40 -9.27 -4.76 21.70
N LEU A 41 -9.42 -5.33 20.50
CA LEU A 41 -10.63 -6.04 20.11
C LEU A 41 -10.71 -7.43 20.77
N VAL A 42 -9.62 -8.21 20.77
CA VAL A 42 -9.57 -9.54 21.42
C VAL A 42 -9.90 -9.44 22.91
N CYS A 43 -9.33 -8.47 23.66
CA CYS A 43 -9.56 -8.33 25.10
C CYS A 43 -10.98 -7.86 25.49
N HIS A 44 -11.80 -7.38 24.55
CA HIS A 44 -13.14 -6.83 24.83
C HIS A 44 -14.28 -7.53 24.06
N LEU A 45 -13.96 -8.52 23.22
CA LEU A 45 -14.94 -9.37 22.55
C LEU A 45 -15.17 -10.66 23.36
N PRO A 46 -16.41 -11.16 23.48
CA PRO A 46 -16.67 -12.47 24.08
C PRO A 46 -15.92 -13.60 23.35
N PRO A 47 -15.48 -14.67 24.03
CA PRO A 47 -14.80 -15.81 23.38
C PRO A 47 -15.63 -16.50 22.29
N GLU A 48 -16.95 -16.51 22.39
CA GLU A 48 -17.85 -17.02 21.34
C GLU A 48 -17.92 -16.12 20.07
N LEU A 49 -17.25 -14.98 20.12
CA LEU A 49 -16.92 -14.08 19.02
C LEU A 49 -15.39 -13.94 18.84
N ALA A 50 -14.60 -14.92 19.31
CA ALA A 50 -13.17 -14.99 19.06
C ALA A 50 -12.91 -14.86 17.55
N LEU A 51 -11.98 -13.97 17.22
CA LEU A 51 -11.97 -13.28 15.95
C LEU A 51 -10.55 -13.26 15.42
N GLN A 52 -10.32 -13.99 14.34
CA GLN A 52 -9.09 -13.87 13.58
C GLN A 52 -9.16 -12.58 12.76
N PHE A 53 -8.13 -11.75 12.89
CA PHE A 53 -7.92 -10.56 12.06
C PHE A 53 -6.64 -10.75 11.26
N TYR A 54 -6.72 -10.51 9.95
CA TYR A 54 -5.56 -10.56 9.06
C TYR A 54 -5.37 -9.22 8.37
N SER A 55 -4.13 -8.72 8.32
CA SER A 55 -3.78 -7.60 7.45
C SER A 55 -3.76 -8.04 6.00
N PHE A 56 -4.24 -7.19 5.09
CA PHE A 56 -4.14 -7.43 3.66
C PHE A 56 -3.86 -6.13 2.89
N GLY A 57 -3.88 -6.20 1.56
CA GLY A 57 -3.70 -5.01 0.72
C GLY A 57 -2.30 -4.41 0.82
N SER A 58 -2.21 -3.07 0.74
CA SER A 58 -0.93 -2.41 0.42
C SER A 58 0.09 -2.37 1.56
N PHE A 59 -0.33 -2.56 2.82
CA PHE A 59 0.57 -2.59 3.98
C PHE A 59 1.47 -3.85 3.99
N PRO A 60 0.93 -5.09 4.13
CA PRO A 60 1.76 -6.31 4.11
C PRO A 60 2.49 -6.51 2.78
N LEU A 61 1.89 -6.11 1.64
CA LEU A 61 2.58 -6.12 0.34
C LEU A 61 3.80 -5.17 0.28
N LYS A 62 3.96 -4.27 1.26
CA LYS A 62 4.99 -3.21 1.30
C LYS A 62 4.99 -2.31 0.05
N ALA A 63 3.79 -2.04 -0.46
CA ALA A 63 3.55 -1.23 -1.67
C ALA A 63 2.66 -0.01 -1.36
N TYR A 64 2.78 0.54 -0.15
CA TYR A 64 2.01 1.69 0.35
C TYR A 64 2.72 3.04 0.12
N LEU A 65 1.95 4.13 0.25
CA LEU A 65 2.45 5.51 0.36
C LEU A 65 2.40 5.95 1.84
N PRO A 66 3.07 7.05 2.25
CA PRO A 66 3.05 7.52 3.63
C PRO A 66 1.63 7.81 4.15
N ASP A 67 0.74 8.35 3.32
CA ASP A 67 -0.68 8.59 3.66
C ASP A 67 -1.57 7.32 3.59
N GLY A 68 -1.02 6.14 3.29
CA GLY A 68 -1.76 4.92 3.04
C GLY A 68 -2.40 4.30 4.29
N ASP A 69 -3.58 3.69 4.10
CA ASP A 69 -4.37 2.98 5.10
C ASP A 69 -3.70 1.67 5.59
N ILE A 70 -4.27 1.08 6.64
CA ILE A 70 -4.09 -0.33 7.00
C ILE A 70 -5.42 -1.06 6.76
N ASP A 71 -5.47 -1.94 5.76
CA ASP A 71 -6.61 -2.84 5.52
C ASP A 71 -6.52 -4.06 6.44
N LEU A 72 -7.57 -4.30 7.24
CA LEU A 72 -7.74 -5.50 8.08
C LEU A 72 -9.01 -6.26 7.66
N THR A 73 -8.97 -7.60 7.65
CA THR A 73 -10.17 -8.44 7.48
C THR A 73 -10.46 -9.23 8.75
N ALA A 74 -11.65 -9.02 9.30
CA ALA A 74 -12.19 -9.72 10.46
C ALA A 74 -13.01 -10.93 10.01
N LEU A 75 -12.68 -12.14 10.46
CA LEU A 75 -13.43 -13.35 10.12
C LEU A 75 -14.64 -13.56 11.02
N CYS A 76 -15.83 -13.66 10.44
CA CYS A 76 -17.07 -13.82 11.19
C CYS A 76 -18.16 -14.56 10.42
N ARG A 77 -19.12 -15.15 11.15
CA ARG A 77 -20.34 -15.71 10.55
C ARG A 77 -21.19 -14.58 9.93
N PRO A 78 -21.67 -14.70 8.66
CA PRO A 78 -22.37 -13.62 7.95
C PRO A 78 -23.58 -13.01 8.67
N ASN A 79 -24.31 -13.81 9.47
CA ASN A 79 -25.44 -13.36 10.28
C ASN A 79 -25.01 -12.50 11.49
N LEU A 80 -23.79 -12.65 11.99
CA LEU A 80 -23.25 -11.90 13.12
C LEU A 80 -22.54 -10.60 12.71
N MET A 81 -22.00 -10.54 11.48
CA MET A 81 -21.22 -9.43 10.92
C MET A 81 -21.74 -8.02 11.25
N GLU A 82 -23.04 -7.78 11.09
CA GLU A 82 -23.67 -6.47 11.33
C GLU A 82 -23.84 -6.14 12.82
N GLY A 83 -23.97 -7.13 13.70
CA GLY A 83 -23.90 -6.95 15.16
C GLY A 83 -22.47 -6.78 15.65
N LEU A 84 -21.53 -7.53 15.06
CA LEU A 84 -20.10 -7.46 15.34
C LEU A 84 -19.50 -6.09 14.96
N ALA A 85 -19.78 -5.58 13.77
CA ALA A 85 -19.33 -4.25 13.35
C ALA A 85 -19.78 -3.15 14.34
N ARG A 86 -20.99 -3.27 14.90
CA ARG A 86 -21.49 -2.38 15.96
C ARG A 86 -20.77 -2.58 17.30
N LYS A 87 -20.38 -3.81 17.69
CA LYS A 87 -19.53 -4.06 18.86
C LYS A 87 -18.12 -3.48 18.68
N ILE A 88 -17.48 -3.70 17.52
CA ILE A 88 -16.16 -3.13 17.18
C ILE A 88 -16.21 -1.60 17.27
N CYS A 89 -17.23 -0.96 16.68
CA CYS A 89 -17.44 0.49 16.82
C CYS A 89 -17.67 0.96 18.26
N ALA A 90 -18.24 0.14 19.15
CA ALA A 90 -18.41 0.50 20.55
C ALA A 90 -17.07 0.43 21.31
N ILE A 91 -16.31 -0.66 21.15
CA ILE A 91 -15.00 -0.88 21.78
C ILE A 91 -14.03 0.24 21.37
N LEU A 92 -13.91 0.51 20.07
CA LEU A 92 -13.04 1.56 19.52
C LEU A 92 -13.43 2.98 19.99
N ARG A 93 -14.70 3.23 20.34
CA ARG A 93 -15.15 4.52 20.90
C ARG A 93 -15.02 4.60 22.41
N SER A 94 -15.12 3.49 23.15
CA SER A 94 -14.92 3.50 24.60
C SER A 94 -13.49 3.83 25.02
N ARG A 95 -12.51 3.65 24.12
CA ARG A 95 -11.09 3.93 24.38
C ARG A 95 -10.73 5.39 24.06
N GLN A 96 -11.37 6.34 24.76
CA GLN A 96 -11.01 7.77 24.70
C GLN A 96 -10.61 8.37 26.06
N PRO A 97 -9.46 7.99 26.65
CA PRO A 97 -8.74 8.84 27.61
C PRO A 97 -8.14 10.06 26.90
N GLN A 98 -7.80 11.12 27.66
CA GLN A 98 -6.96 12.21 27.14
C GLN A 98 -5.46 11.83 27.08
N ASP A 99 -5.09 10.68 27.65
CA ASP A 99 -3.71 10.35 28.08
C ASP A 99 -3.28 8.93 27.64
N SER A 100 -3.81 8.46 26.50
CA SER A 100 -3.39 7.18 25.90
C SER A 100 -2.47 7.39 24.70
N GLU A 101 -1.31 6.73 24.73
CA GLU A 101 -0.30 6.68 23.64
C GLU A 101 -0.91 6.48 22.24
N PHE A 102 -1.97 5.66 22.15
CA PHE A 102 -2.75 5.44 20.95
C PHE A 102 -4.11 6.16 21.09
N GLN A 103 -4.31 7.22 20.31
CA GLN A 103 -5.54 8.01 20.28
C GLN A 103 -6.44 7.56 19.12
N ILE A 104 -7.61 6.99 19.46
CA ILE A 104 -8.59 6.52 18.47
C ILE A 104 -9.59 7.63 18.10
N LYS A 105 -9.67 7.94 16.81
CA LYS A 105 -10.57 8.96 16.22
C LYS A 105 -11.48 8.37 15.14
N ASP A 106 -12.52 9.12 14.82
CA ASP A 106 -13.35 8.97 13.62
C ASP A 106 -13.90 7.56 13.34
N VAL A 107 -14.22 6.82 14.41
CA VAL A 107 -14.81 5.48 14.35
C VAL A 107 -16.18 5.53 13.68
N ARG A 108 -16.27 5.02 12.44
CA ARG A 108 -17.44 5.04 11.56
C ARG A 108 -17.67 3.67 10.95
N TYR A 109 -18.93 3.25 10.80
CA TYR A 109 -19.29 2.00 10.11
C TYR A 109 -20.00 2.31 8.80
N ILE A 110 -19.50 1.76 7.69
CA ILE A 110 -19.96 2.02 6.33
C ILE A 110 -20.62 0.76 5.77
N ARG A 111 -21.92 0.86 5.48
CA ARG A 111 -22.74 -0.22 4.89
C ARG A 111 -22.72 -0.16 3.35
N ALA A 112 -21.54 -0.27 2.74
CA ALA A 112 -21.39 -0.40 1.29
C ALA A 112 -21.42 -1.89 0.84
N ARG A 113 -21.14 -2.17 -0.45
CA ARG A 113 -21.04 -3.55 -0.99
C ARG A 113 -20.03 -4.38 -0.19
N VAL A 114 -18.89 -3.78 0.15
CA VAL A 114 -18.02 -4.24 1.24
C VAL A 114 -18.38 -3.43 2.48
N LYS A 115 -18.68 -4.11 3.57
CA LYS A 115 -18.93 -3.50 4.88
C LYS A 115 -17.60 -3.26 5.57
N VAL A 116 -17.39 -2.05 6.08
CA VAL A 116 -16.12 -1.67 6.73
C VAL A 116 -16.35 -0.78 7.93
N VAL A 117 -15.63 -1.04 9.03
CA VAL A 117 -15.47 -0.11 10.15
C VAL A 117 -14.16 0.65 9.92
N LYS A 118 -14.27 1.95 9.63
CA LYS A 118 -13.12 2.86 9.56
C LYS A 118 -12.84 3.48 10.92
N CYS A 119 -11.57 3.64 11.27
CA CYS A 119 -11.13 4.51 12.35
C CYS A 119 -9.75 5.11 12.03
N PHE A 120 -9.26 6.00 12.89
CA PHE A 120 -7.89 6.48 12.85
C PHE A 120 -7.19 6.19 14.18
N VAL A 121 -5.94 5.72 14.12
CA VAL A 121 -5.04 5.59 15.28
C VAL A 121 -3.84 6.49 15.04
N ASN A 122 -3.64 7.50 15.90
CA ASN A 122 -2.55 8.48 15.77
C ASN A 122 -2.37 9.03 14.34
N ASN A 123 -3.51 9.45 13.76
CA ASN A 123 -3.69 9.97 12.40
C ASN A 123 -3.50 8.98 11.23
N MET A 124 -3.18 7.70 11.48
CA MET A 124 -3.17 6.66 10.47
C MET A 124 -4.56 6.02 10.32
N ALA A 125 -5.05 5.89 9.09
CA ALA A 125 -6.36 5.28 8.80
C ALA A 125 -6.28 3.74 8.90
N ILE A 126 -7.31 3.12 9.49
CA ILE A 126 -7.46 1.67 9.62
C ILE A 126 -8.87 1.27 9.16
N ASP A 127 -8.93 0.33 8.22
CA ASP A 127 -10.15 -0.15 7.56
C ASP A 127 -10.41 -1.61 7.94
N ILE A 128 -11.29 -1.84 8.91
CA ILE A 128 -11.69 -3.18 9.37
C ILE A 128 -12.87 -3.67 8.54
N SER A 129 -12.55 -4.40 7.47
CA SER A 129 -13.49 -5.13 6.62
C SER A 129 -13.83 -6.51 7.21
N PHE A 130 -14.74 -7.26 6.57
CA PHE A 130 -15.15 -8.59 7.04
C PHE A 130 -15.07 -9.63 5.92
N ASN A 131 -14.52 -10.81 6.24
CA ASN A 131 -14.40 -11.98 5.36
C ASN A 131 -13.83 -11.67 3.95
N GLN A 132 -12.83 -10.78 3.82
CA GLN A 132 -12.22 -10.44 2.53
C GLN A 132 -11.14 -11.45 2.10
N THR A 133 -11.49 -12.73 1.97
CA THR A 133 -10.57 -13.80 1.51
C THR A 133 -9.91 -13.47 0.18
N ALA A 134 -10.65 -12.89 -0.76
CA ALA A 134 -10.10 -12.42 -2.05
C ALA A 134 -8.98 -11.37 -1.88
N GLY A 135 -8.99 -10.56 -0.81
CA GLY A 135 -7.91 -9.61 -0.51
C GLY A 135 -6.62 -10.29 -0.03
N LEU A 136 -6.75 -11.43 0.67
CA LEU A 136 -5.63 -12.29 1.05
C LEU A 136 -5.10 -13.06 -0.18
N SER A 137 -5.98 -13.59 -1.03
CA SER A 137 -5.62 -14.18 -2.33
C SER A 137 -4.83 -13.21 -3.21
N THR A 138 -5.28 -11.95 -3.29
CA THR A 138 -4.55 -10.88 -4.01
C THR A 138 -3.18 -10.62 -3.39
N LEU A 139 -3.04 -10.59 -2.07
CA LEU A 139 -1.75 -10.40 -1.40
C LEU A 139 -0.74 -11.51 -1.77
N CYS A 140 -1.13 -12.78 -1.62
CA CYS A 140 -0.27 -13.92 -1.97
C CYS A 140 0.11 -13.95 -3.47
N PHE A 141 -0.83 -13.60 -4.35
CA PHE A 141 -0.55 -13.49 -5.78
C PHE A 141 0.46 -12.37 -6.10
N LEU A 142 0.26 -11.16 -5.56
CA LEU A 142 1.13 -10.01 -5.84
C LEU A 142 2.52 -10.15 -5.21
N GLU A 143 2.66 -10.86 -4.09
CA GLU A 143 3.95 -11.16 -3.47
C GLU A 143 4.80 -12.10 -4.34
N GLN A 144 4.24 -13.25 -4.76
CA GLN A 144 4.92 -14.16 -5.71
C GLN A 144 5.28 -13.46 -7.02
N VAL A 145 4.41 -12.58 -7.51
CA VAL A 145 4.63 -11.84 -8.75
C VAL A 145 5.79 -10.84 -8.61
N ASP A 146 5.95 -10.14 -7.48
CA ASP A 146 7.14 -9.29 -7.25
C ASP A 146 8.42 -10.12 -7.13
N GLN A 147 8.38 -11.26 -6.44
CA GLN A 147 9.52 -12.19 -6.34
C GLN A 147 9.95 -12.75 -7.71
N LEU A 148 8.98 -13.15 -8.56
CA LEU A 148 9.22 -13.68 -9.91
C LEU A 148 9.67 -12.58 -10.90
N ILE A 149 9.22 -11.34 -10.72
CA ILE A 149 9.72 -10.16 -11.47
C ILE A 149 11.14 -9.78 -11.02
N GLY A 150 11.44 -9.91 -9.72
CA GLY A 150 12.76 -9.61 -9.16
C GLY A 150 13.21 -8.18 -9.48
N LYS A 151 14.41 -8.05 -10.09
CA LYS A 151 15.06 -6.78 -10.46
C LYS A 151 15.04 -5.75 -9.30
N ASP A 152 15.40 -6.18 -8.09
CA ASP A 152 15.36 -5.38 -6.86
C ASP A 152 13.94 -4.79 -6.61
N HIS A 153 12.94 -5.66 -6.43
CA HIS A 153 11.53 -5.33 -6.20
C HIS A 153 10.96 -4.33 -7.23
N LEU A 154 11.24 -4.58 -8.52
CA LEU A 154 10.84 -3.68 -9.60
C LEU A 154 9.33 -3.45 -9.62
N TYR A 155 8.52 -4.47 -9.29
CA TYR A 155 7.07 -4.33 -9.28
C TYR A 155 6.59 -3.46 -8.11
N LYS A 156 6.95 -3.77 -6.86
CA LYS A 156 6.57 -2.96 -5.69
C LYS A 156 7.07 -1.51 -5.79
N LYS A 157 8.29 -1.27 -6.25
CA LYS A 157 8.80 0.11 -6.46
C LYS A 157 8.08 0.86 -7.56
N SER A 158 7.73 0.18 -8.66
CA SER A 158 6.92 0.78 -9.73
C SER A 158 5.49 1.07 -9.28
N ILE A 159 4.89 0.22 -8.44
CA ILE A 159 3.62 0.51 -7.77
C ILE A 159 3.74 1.77 -6.93
N ILE A 160 4.75 1.89 -6.05
CA ILE A 160 4.94 3.06 -5.18
C ILE A 160 5.11 4.35 -6.00
N LEU A 161 5.97 4.34 -7.03
CA LEU A 161 6.20 5.51 -7.89
C LEU A 161 4.93 5.92 -8.66
N THR A 162 4.24 4.94 -9.25
CA THR A 162 3.02 5.17 -10.03
C THR A 162 1.87 5.62 -9.13
N LYS A 163 1.74 5.05 -7.92
CA LYS A 163 0.80 5.52 -6.89
C LYS A 163 1.07 6.97 -6.51
N ALA A 164 2.32 7.35 -6.25
CA ALA A 164 2.66 8.74 -5.93
C ALA A 164 2.26 9.71 -7.04
N TRP A 165 2.57 9.38 -8.30
CA TRP A 165 2.13 10.18 -9.44
C TRP A 165 0.60 10.22 -9.61
N CYS A 166 -0.09 9.08 -9.45
CA CYS A 166 -1.55 8.98 -9.54
C CYS A 166 -2.29 9.65 -8.37
N TYR A 167 -1.67 9.76 -7.19
CA TYR A 167 -2.31 10.26 -5.98
C TYR A 167 -1.94 11.73 -5.67
N TYR A 168 -0.65 12.08 -5.68
CA TYR A 168 -0.20 13.43 -5.36
C TYR A 168 -0.34 14.38 -6.56
N GLU A 169 0.31 14.05 -7.69
CA GLU A 169 0.46 14.95 -8.85
C GLU A 169 -0.81 15.06 -9.70
N SER A 170 -1.50 13.94 -9.94
CA SER A 170 -2.63 13.87 -10.88
C SER A 170 -3.99 13.56 -10.26
N ARG A 171 -4.04 13.12 -8.99
CA ARG A 171 -5.27 12.95 -8.18
C ARG A 171 -6.34 12.05 -8.84
N ILE A 172 -5.90 10.95 -9.46
CA ILE A 172 -6.72 9.95 -10.17
C ILE A 172 -6.81 8.59 -9.45
N LEU A 173 -6.29 8.49 -8.22
CA LEU A 173 -6.36 7.28 -7.39
C LEU A 173 -7.38 7.45 -6.25
N GLY A 174 -8.23 6.45 -6.03
CA GLY A 174 -9.19 6.39 -4.92
C GLY A 174 -10.59 5.92 -5.34
N ALA A 175 -10.86 4.62 -5.26
CA ALA A 175 -12.14 4.02 -5.67
C ALA A 175 -13.38 4.66 -5.02
N GLN A 176 -13.27 5.08 -3.75
CA GLN A 176 -14.35 5.75 -3.01
C GLN A 176 -14.78 7.11 -3.59
N TYR A 177 -13.92 7.74 -4.40
CA TYR A 177 -14.22 8.99 -5.12
C TYR A 177 -14.62 8.73 -6.59
N GLY A 178 -14.89 7.47 -6.95
CA GLY A 178 -15.15 7.04 -8.32
C GLY A 178 -13.95 7.16 -9.25
N LEU A 179 -12.73 7.05 -8.69
CA LEU A 179 -11.44 7.06 -9.41
C LEU A 179 -10.90 5.62 -9.56
N ILE A 180 -9.65 5.47 -10.00
CA ILE A 180 -8.98 4.17 -10.13
C ILE A 180 -8.83 3.53 -8.73
N ALA A 181 -9.09 2.22 -8.60
CA ALA A 181 -8.81 1.46 -7.38
C ALA A 181 -7.32 1.09 -7.28
N SER A 182 -6.76 0.99 -6.06
CA SER A 182 -5.34 0.64 -5.85
C SER A 182 -4.95 -0.64 -6.59
N TYR A 183 -5.72 -1.73 -6.40
CA TYR A 183 -5.51 -3.00 -7.11
C TYR A 183 -5.69 -2.90 -8.65
N GLY A 184 -6.57 -2.00 -9.10
CA GLY A 184 -6.70 -1.69 -10.52
C GLY A 184 -5.43 -1.04 -11.08
N LEU A 185 -4.84 -0.08 -10.36
CA LEU A 185 -3.57 0.54 -10.74
C LEU A 185 -2.40 -0.45 -10.68
N GLU A 186 -2.34 -1.28 -9.64
CA GLU A 186 -1.35 -2.34 -9.47
C GLU A 186 -1.42 -3.37 -10.61
N THR A 187 -2.62 -3.71 -11.08
CA THR A 187 -2.84 -4.60 -12.24
C THR A 187 -2.42 -3.93 -13.56
N LEU A 188 -2.66 -2.63 -13.73
CA LEU A 188 -2.20 -1.87 -14.89
C LEU A 188 -0.66 -1.76 -14.95
N VAL A 189 0.00 -1.56 -13.81
CA VAL A 189 1.47 -1.60 -13.69
C VAL A 189 2.00 -3.01 -13.96
N LEU A 190 1.30 -4.04 -13.47
CA LEU A 190 1.67 -5.45 -13.72
C LEU A 190 1.64 -5.80 -15.20
N PHE A 191 0.61 -5.40 -15.96
CA PHE A 191 0.60 -5.61 -17.41
C PHE A 191 1.83 -5.00 -18.10
N ILE A 192 2.21 -3.77 -17.73
CA ILE A 192 3.36 -3.08 -18.34
C ILE A 192 4.67 -3.82 -18.05
N ILE A 193 4.87 -4.31 -16.82
CA ILE A 193 6.06 -5.10 -16.49
C ILE A 193 6.00 -6.47 -17.17
N ASN A 194 4.84 -7.12 -17.21
CA ASN A 194 4.66 -8.42 -17.87
C ASN A 194 4.99 -8.34 -19.37
N ARG A 195 4.49 -7.29 -20.06
CA ARG A 195 4.65 -7.09 -21.50
C ARG A 195 6.07 -6.70 -21.91
N PHE A 196 6.83 -6.02 -21.04
CA PHE A 196 8.11 -5.39 -21.39
C PHE A 196 9.26 -5.80 -20.44
N HIS A 197 9.16 -6.96 -19.79
CA HIS A 197 10.02 -7.30 -18.64
C HIS A 197 11.51 -7.19 -18.97
N SER A 198 11.97 -7.76 -20.08
CA SER A 198 13.39 -7.78 -20.46
C SER A 198 13.94 -6.38 -20.71
N SER A 199 13.23 -5.53 -21.45
CA SER A 199 13.68 -4.17 -21.79
C SER A 199 13.59 -3.14 -20.64
N LEU A 200 12.89 -3.44 -19.55
CA LEU A 200 12.75 -2.55 -18.39
C LEU A 200 13.99 -2.51 -17.49
N ARG A 201 14.51 -1.30 -17.26
CA ARG A 201 15.71 -1.03 -16.42
C ARG A 201 15.40 -0.56 -15.00
N GLY A 202 14.25 0.08 -14.77
CA GLY A 202 13.88 0.57 -13.44
C GLY A 202 12.47 1.17 -13.35
N PRO A 203 12.06 1.65 -12.16
CA PRO A 203 10.71 2.16 -11.91
C PRO A 203 10.33 3.37 -12.77
N LEU A 204 11.29 4.23 -13.17
CA LEU A 204 10.98 5.35 -14.06
C LEU A 204 10.58 4.85 -15.45
N GLU A 205 11.23 3.80 -15.96
CA GLU A 205 10.89 3.22 -17.25
C GLU A 205 9.53 2.51 -17.25
N VAL A 206 9.15 1.90 -16.13
CA VAL A 206 7.80 1.36 -15.94
C VAL A 206 6.77 2.49 -15.97
N LEU A 207 6.99 3.59 -15.23
CA LEU A 207 6.08 4.74 -15.25
C LEU A 207 6.02 5.41 -16.65
N HIS A 208 7.15 5.48 -17.36
CA HIS A 208 7.18 6.01 -18.73
C HIS A 208 6.33 5.15 -19.67
N ARG A 209 6.56 3.84 -19.73
CA ARG A 209 5.79 2.92 -20.58
C ARG A 209 4.31 2.87 -20.17
N PHE A 210 4.00 2.91 -18.88
CA PHE A 210 2.64 3.01 -18.35
C PHE A 210 1.92 4.25 -18.90
N LEU A 211 2.56 5.43 -18.79
CA LEU A 211 1.99 6.68 -19.27
C LEU A 211 1.84 6.69 -20.79
N GLU A 212 2.87 6.26 -21.54
CA GLU A 212 2.78 6.15 -23.00
C GLU A 212 1.62 5.25 -23.43
N TYR A 213 1.60 4.00 -22.96
CA TYR A 213 0.63 2.98 -23.36
C TYR A 213 -0.82 3.37 -23.01
N TYR A 214 -1.10 3.71 -21.75
CA TYR A 214 -2.48 4.01 -21.33
C TYR A 214 -2.97 5.40 -21.75
N SER A 215 -2.09 6.28 -22.26
CA SER A 215 -2.50 7.56 -22.86
C SER A 215 -3.07 7.44 -24.27
N THR A 216 -2.73 6.36 -25.00
CA THR A 216 -3.17 6.10 -26.38
C THR A 216 -4.09 4.88 -26.51
N PHE A 217 -4.17 4.04 -25.48
CA PHE A 217 -5.02 2.85 -25.43
C PHE A 217 -6.49 3.14 -25.76
N ASP A 218 -7.08 2.32 -26.64
CA ASP A 218 -8.49 2.42 -27.03
C ASP A 218 -9.42 1.73 -26.02
N TRP A 219 -9.60 2.40 -24.89
CA TRP A 219 -10.59 2.08 -23.85
C TRP A 219 -12.05 2.08 -24.35
N GLY A 220 -12.32 2.56 -25.57
CA GLY A 220 -13.66 2.59 -26.15
C GLY A 220 -14.07 1.23 -26.72
N ASN A 221 -13.15 0.53 -27.36
CA ASN A 221 -13.39 -0.78 -27.97
C ASN A 221 -12.73 -1.95 -27.22
N TYR A 222 -11.73 -1.69 -26.36
CA TYR A 222 -10.95 -2.72 -25.67
C TYR A 222 -10.98 -2.60 -24.14
N GLY A 223 -10.88 -3.74 -23.47
CA GLY A 223 -10.43 -3.85 -22.10
C GLY A 223 -9.00 -4.41 -22.04
N ILE A 224 -8.39 -4.40 -20.85
CA ILE A 224 -7.03 -4.92 -20.61
C ILE A 224 -7.05 -6.05 -19.58
N SER A 225 -6.35 -7.15 -19.87
CA SER A 225 -5.92 -8.17 -18.90
C SER A 225 -4.40 -8.13 -18.75
N ILE A 226 -3.84 -8.82 -17.76
CA ILE A 226 -2.38 -8.89 -17.61
C ILE A 226 -1.67 -9.64 -18.74
N ASN A 227 -2.41 -10.37 -19.59
CA ASN A 227 -1.89 -11.03 -20.80
C ASN A 227 -2.14 -10.23 -22.09
N GLY A 228 -2.95 -9.16 -22.06
CA GLY A 228 -3.14 -8.27 -23.21
C GLY A 228 -4.51 -7.63 -23.35
N PRO A 229 -4.69 -6.79 -24.39
CA PRO A 229 -5.99 -6.19 -24.70
C PRO A 229 -6.96 -7.23 -25.27
N PHE A 230 -8.24 -7.15 -24.88
CA PHE A 230 -9.32 -7.96 -25.44
C PHE A 230 -10.44 -7.05 -25.94
N ALA A 231 -11.12 -7.45 -27.00
CA ALA A 231 -12.21 -6.66 -27.57
C ALA A 231 -13.45 -6.73 -26.66
N LEU A 232 -14.06 -5.60 -26.33
CA LEU A 232 -15.27 -5.57 -25.50
C LEU A 232 -16.47 -6.26 -26.19
N SER A 233 -16.40 -6.43 -27.51
CA SER A 233 -17.36 -7.17 -28.34
C SER A 233 -17.19 -8.70 -28.34
N SER A 234 -16.12 -9.26 -27.76
CA SER A 234 -15.98 -10.72 -27.59
C SER A 234 -16.62 -11.25 -26.30
N LEU A 235 -16.98 -10.35 -25.37
CA LEU A 235 -17.55 -10.71 -24.08
C LEU A 235 -18.87 -11.51 -24.26
N PRO A 236 -19.10 -12.56 -23.44
CA PRO A 236 -18.41 -12.88 -22.18
C PRO A 236 -17.04 -13.55 -22.31
N GLU A 237 -16.60 -13.96 -23.51
CA GLU A 237 -15.31 -14.61 -23.71
C GLU A 237 -14.16 -13.58 -23.79
N ILE A 238 -13.16 -13.72 -22.93
CA ILE A 238 -12.02 -12.78 -22.84
C ILE A 238 -10.91 -13.26 -23.79
N ILE A 239 -11.14 -13.11 -25.09
CA ILE A 239 -10.16 -13.45 -26.13
C ILE A 239 -9.12 -12.34 -26.21
N VAL A 240 -7.90 -12.62 -25.74
CA VAL A 240 -6.77 -11.69 -25.83
C VAL A 240 -6.34 -11.52 -27.29
N THR A 241 -6.17 -10.26 -27.70
CA THR A 241 -5.76 -9.89 -29.06
C THR A 241 -4.28 -10.24 -29.26
N PRO A 242 -3.92 -11.02 -30.30
CA PRO A 242 -2.54 -11.38 -30.58
C PRO A 242 -1.60 -10.16 -30.66
N GLN A 243 -0.62 -10.13 -29.77
CA GLN A 243 0.43 -9.10 -29.70
C GLN A 243 1.51 -9.39 -30.75
N ASN A 244 1.18 -9.17 -32.03
CA ASN A 244 1.99 -9.62 -33.18
C ASN A 244 3.44 -9.09 -33.25
N GLU A 245 3.81 -8.08 -32.45
CA GLU A 245 5.17 -7.54 -32.38
C GLU A 245 5.58 -7.29 -30.91
N GLY A 246 6.79 -7.73 -30.53
CA GLY A 246 7.45 -7.38 -29.26
C GLY A 246 8.02 -8.58 -28.48
N GLU A 247 8.36 -8.33 -27.21
CA GLU A 247 8.97 -9.29 -26.28
C GLU A 247 7.98 -10.41 -25.87
N GLU A 248 8.45 -11.52 -25.30
CA GLU A 248 7.54 -12.52 -24.69
C GLU A 248 7.03 -12.05 -23.32
N PHE A 249 5.82 -12.46 -22.92
CA PHE A 249 5.28 -12.17 -21.60
C PHE A 249 5.97 -13.01 -20.51
N LEU A 250 6.48 -12.36 -19.45
CA LEU A 250 7.09 -13.05 -18.30
C LEU A 250 6.13 -14.03 -17.60
N LEU A 251 4.88 -13.59 -17.43
CA LEU A 251 3.78 -14.34 -16.86
C LEU A 251 2.90 -14.82 -18.00
N SER A 252 3.14 -16.06 -18.43
CA SER A 252 2.34 -16.73 -19.46
C SER A 252 0.89 -16.90 -19.01
N GLU A 253 -0.04 -17.04 -19.95
CA GLU A 253 -1.45 -17.32 -19.68
C GLU A 253 -1.62 -18.56 -18.77
N GLU A 254 -0.79 -19.58 -19.00
CA GLU A 254 -0.71 -20.78 -18.17
C GLU A 254 -0.35 -20.49 -16.70
N PHE A 255 0.60 -19.58 -16.44
CA PHE A 255 0.92 -19.18 -15.06
C PHE A 255 -0.28 -18.50 -14.38
N VAL A 256 -1.00 -17.63 -15.11
CA VAL A 256 -2.19 -16.96 -14.59
C VAL A 256 -3.32 -17.98 -14.35
N ARG A 257 -3.47 -18.98 -15.23
CA ARG A 257 -4.42 -20.09 -15.10
C ARG A 257 -4.16 -20.90 -13.84
N GLU A 258 -2.91 -21.26 -13.55
CA GLU A 258 -2.54 -22.00 -12.34
C GLU A 258 -2.65 -21.14 -11.06
N CYS A 259 -2.35 -19.83 -11.11
CA CYS A 259 -2.61 -18.93 -9.98
C CYS A 259 -4.09 -18.89 -9.59
N ARG A 260 -5.02 -18.99 -10.54
CA ARG A 260 -6.47 -19.09 -10.26
C ARG A 260 -6.87 -20.40 -9.57
N LEU A 261 -6.08 -21.47 -9.75
CA LEU A 261 -6.28 -22.77 -9.08
C LEU A 261 -5.64 -22.83 -7.69
N VAL A 262 -4.61 -22.02 -7.41
CA VAL A 262 -4.09 -21.79 -6.04
C VAL A 262 -4.98 -20.83 -5.25
N PHE A 263 -5.58 -19.84 -5.92
CA PHE A 263 -6.35 -18.76 -5.31
C PHE A 263 -7.84 -18.70 -5.71
N PRO A 264 -8.59 -19.82 -5.74
CA PRO A 264 -10.00 -19.82 -6.15
C PRO A 264 -10.88 -18.99 -5.22
N ASP A 265 -11.91 -18.36 -5.78
CA ASP A 265 -12.93 -17.66 -5.02
C ASP A 265 -13.92 -18.67 -4.39
N PRO A 266 -14.01 -18.79 -3.05
CA PRO A 266 -14.93 -19.72 -2.38
C PRO A 266 -16.42 -19.42 -2.65
N VAL A 267 -16.75 -18.23 -3.19
CA VAL A 267 -18.10 -17.91 -3.67
C VAL A 267 -18.40 -18.61 -4.99
N VAL A 268 -17.44 -18.71 -5.91
CA VAL A 268 -17.63 -19.29 -7.25
C VAL A 268 -17.89 -20.80 -7.17
N ALA A 269 -17.22 -21.50 -6.26
CA ALA A 269 -17.42 -22.94 -6.02
C ALA A 269 -18.87 -23.33 -5.65
N ASN A 270 -19.69 -22.38 -5.20
CA ASN A 270 -21.08 -22.60 -4.79
C ASN A 270 -22.10 -21.73 -5.57
N ALA A 271 -21.69 -21.07 -6.65
CA ALA A 271 -22.52 -20.09 -7.35
C ALA A 271 -23.42 -20.75 -8.42
N ALA A 272 -24.74 -20.72 -8.22
CA ALA A 272 -25.72 -21.20 -9.20
C ALA A 272 -25.79 -20.36 -10.50
N ARG A 273 -25.11 -19.22 -10.55
CA ARG A 273 -24.83 -18.40 -11.74
C ARG A 273 -23.47 -17.73 -11.58
N VAL A 274 -22.67 -17.71 -12.64
CA VAL A 274 -21.45 -16.89 -12.70
C VAL A 274 -21.87 -15.43 -12.96
N ASP A 275 -21.37 -14.48 -12.18
CA ASP A 275 -21.52 -13.04 -12.47
C ASP A 275 -20.88 -12.72 -13.85
N GLU A 276 -21.51 -11.88 -14.66
CA GLU A 276 -20.95 -11.45 -15.95
C GLU A 276 -19.96 -10.27 -15.80
N PHE A 277 -18.99 -10.16 -16.71
CA PHE A 277 -18.03 -9.05 -16.70
C PHE A 277 -18.73 -7.70 -16.93
N GLN A 278 -18.79 -6.87 -15.89
CA GLN A 278 -19.51 -5.60 -15.95
C GLN A 278 -18.69 -4.53 -16.69
N ILE A 279 -19.00 -4.34 -17.98
CA ILE A 279 -18.40 -3.29 -18.83
C ILE A 279 -18.66 -1.89 -18.22
N LYS A 280 -17.61 -1.06 -18.19
CA LYS A 280 -17.57 0.32 -17.73
C LYS A 280 -16.71 1.17 -18.67
N PHE A 281 -16.28 2.34 -18.20
CA PHE A 281 -15.42 3.27 -18.96
C PHE A 281 -13.93 2.92 -18.84
N LEU A 282 -13.52 2.31 -17.73
CA LEU A 282 -12.20 1.71 -17.55
C LEU A 282 -12.44 0.20 -17.35
N ASN A 283 -11.86 -0.64 -18.21
CA ASN A 283 -12.15 -2.07 -18.27
C ASN A 283 -10.87 -2.85 -18.03
N ILE A 284 -10.72 -3.35 -16.80
CA ILE A 284 -9.51 -4.01 -16.31
C ILE A 284 -9.93 -5.36 -15.74
N VAL A 285 -9.43 -6.44 -16.32
CA VAL A 285 -9.70 -7.81 -15.86
C VAL A 285 -8.82 -8.11 -14.65
N ASP A 286 -9.45 -8.60 -13.59
CA ASP A 286 -8.77 -9.13 -12.41
C ASP A 286 -8.04 -10.44 -12.77
N PRO A 287 -6.71 -10.53 -12.51
CA PRO A 287 -5.92 -11.73 -12.76
C PRO A 287 -6.50 -13.02 -12.16
N LEU A 288 -7.06 -12.95 -10.96
CA LEU A 288 -7.57 -14.10 -10.21
C LEU A 288 -9.05 -14.38 -10.49
N LYS A 289 -9.80 -13.41 -11.04
CA LYS A 289 -11.24 -13.53 -11.25
C LYS A 289 -11.70 -12.78 -12.51
N ASP A 290 -11.70 -13.44 -13.66
CA ASP A 290 -12.05 -12.86 -14.97
C ASP A 290 -13.27 -11.92 -15.00
N ASN A 291 -14.40 -12.32 -14.41
CA ASN A 291 -15.61 -11.50 -14.40
C ASN A 291 -15.54 -10.21 -13.53
N ASN A 292 -14.48 -10.04 -12.73
CA ASN A 292 -14.35 -8.93 -11.79
C ASN A 292 -13.64 -7.71 -12.42
N ASN A 293 -14.39 -6.82 -13.09
CA ASN A 293 -13.83 -5.58 -13.62
C ASN A 293 -13.26 -4.69 -12.49
N LEU A 294 -11.94 -4.51 -12.41
CA LEU A 294 -11.26 -3.68 -11.40
C LEU A 294 -11.46 -2.18 -11.64
N GLY A 295 -11.77 -1.76 -12.88
CA GLY A 295 -12.12 -0.38 -13.23
C GLY A 295 -13.54 0.02 -12.83
N ARG A 296 -14.32 -0.88 -12.18
CA ARG A 296 -15.77 -0.70 -11.96
C ARG A 296 -16.20 0.54 -11.17
N SER A 297 -15.31 1.12 -10.37
CA SER A 297 -15.54 2.36 -9.62
C SER A 297 -15.56 3.61 -10.51
N VAL A 298 -14.93 3.57 -11.68
CA VAL A 298 -14.63 4.77 -12.46
C VAL A 298 -15.91 5.36 -13.07
N SER A 299 -16.21 6.61 -12.71
CA SER A 299 -17.33 7.37 -13.28
C SER A 299 -16.99 7.91 -14.68
N LYS A 300 -18.00 8.23 -15.51
CA LYS A 300 -17.76 8.75 -16.88
C LYS A 300 -16.90 10.02 -16.89
N GLY A 301 -17.18 10.96 -15.99
CA GLY A 301 -16.39 12.20 -15.85
C GLY A 301 -14.96 11.94 -15.37
N ASN A 302 -14.81 11.03 -14.40
CA ASN A 302 -13.48 10.67 -13.89
C ASN A 302 -12.66 9.88 -14.91
N PHE A 303 -13.27 9.05 -15.75
CA PHE A 303 -12.59 8.41 -16.88
C PHE A 303 -12.01 9.44 -17.85
N CYS A 304 -12.77 10.50 -18.20
CA CYS A 304 -12.24 11.59 -19.02
C CYS A 304 -11.04 12.28 -18.35
N ARG A 305 -11.11 12.52 -17.03
CA ARG A 305 -9.98 13.07 -16.23
C ARG A 305 -8.76 12.13 -16.23
N ILE A 306 -8.96 10.83 -16.02
CA ILE A 306 -7.92 9.79 -16.05
C ILE A 306 -7.19 9.79 -17.41
N ARG A 307 -7.93 9.74 -18.52
CA ARG A 307 -7.34 9.76 -19.86
C ARG A 307 -6.54 11.06 -20.10
N SER A 308 -7.11 12.22 -19.78
CA SER A 308 -6.41 13.50 -19.89
C SER A 308 -5.16 13.59 -19.00
N ALA A 309 -5.21 13.01 -17.79
CA ALA A 309 -4.05 12.93 -16.90
C ALA A 309 -2.94 12.05 -17.49
N PHE A 310 -3.26 10.85 -18.01
CA PHE A 310 -2.28 9.99 -18.68
C PHE A 310 -1.64 10.67 -19.89
N SER A 311 -2.42 11.29 -20.78
CA SER A 311 -1.88 12.03 -21.94
C SER A 311 -1.00 13.22 -21.53
N LEU A 312 -1.37 13.96 -20.48
CA LEU A 312 -0.56 15.07 -19.96
C LEU A 312 0.71 14.56 -19.27
N GLY A 313 0.64 13.45 -18.53
CA GLY A 313 1.77 12.79 -17.89
C GLY A 313 2.78 12.28 -18.91
N ALA A 314 2.32 11.53 -19.93
CA ALA A 314 3.14 11.06 -21.03
C ALA A 314 3.84 12.21 -21.77
N LYS A 315 3.11 13.30 -22.07
CA LYS A 315 3.70 14.50 -22.69
C LYS A 315 4.77 15.14 -21.80
N LYS A 316 4.46 15.43 -20.53
CA LYS A 316 5.41 16.05 -19.59
C LYS A 316 6.65 15.19 -19.35
N LEU A 317 6.49 13.86 -19.19
CA LEU A 317 7.63 12.98 -18.97
C LEU A 317 8.47 12.83 -20.23
N ARG A 318 7.87 12.78 -21.43
CA ARG A 318 8.62 12.85 -22.69
C ARG A 318 9.39 14.16 -22.82
N GLU A 319 8.80 15.30 -22.41
CA GLU A 319 9.49 16.59 -22.38
C GLU A 319 10.69 16.59 -21.42
N VAL A 320 10.55 16.01 -20.21
CA VAL A 320 11.69 15.77 -19.30
C VAL A 320 12.77 14.97 -20.01
N LEU A 321 12.42 13.82 -20.59
CA LEU A 321 13.34 12.89 -21.25
C LEU A 321 13.97 13.41 -22.54
N MET A 322 13.52 14.56 -23.08
CA MET A 322 14.14 15.24 -24.22
C MET A 322 15.15 16.32 -23.83
N LEU A 323 15.33 16.62 -22.54
CA LEU A 323 16.28 17.63 -22.06
C LEU A 323 17.71 17.07 -21.90
N PRO A 324 18.76 17.87 -22.16
CA PRO A 324 20.16 17.48 -21.97
C PRO A 324 20.51 17.31 -20.48
N GLY A 325 21.38 16.33 -20.20
CA GLY A 325 21.54 15.62 -18.92
C GLY A 325 21.49 16.46 -17.64
N GLU A 326 22.27 17.54 -17.56
CA GLU A 326 22.35 18.39 -16.36
C GLU A 326 21.00 18.97 -15.90
N ARG A 327 20.06 19.17 -16.83
CA ARG A 327 18.72 19.73 -16.54
C ARG A 327 17.67 18.64 -16.34
N THR A 328 17.96 17.42 -16.74
CA THR A 328 17.00 16.32 -16.80
C THR A 328 16.57 15.89 -15.38
N GLY A 329 17.51 15.80 -14.43
CA GLY A 329 17.23 15.54 -13.01
C GLY A 329 16.34 16.61 -12.36
N MET A 330 16.73 17.90 -12.45
CA MET A 330 15.93 19.01 -11.92
C MET A 330 14.53 19.14 -12.55
N THR A 331 14.32 18.60 -13.75
CA THR A 331 13.00 18.63 -14.41
C THR A 331 12.17 17.38 -14.06
N LEU A 332 12.81 16.25 -13.79
CA LEU A 332 12.19 15.08 -13.17
C LEU A 332 11.70 15.40 -11.75
N GLU A 333 12.46 16.16 -10.97
CA GLU A 333 12.02 16.66 -9.65
C GLU A 333 10.75 17.52 -9.77
N LYS A 334 10.67 18.40 -10.78
CA LYS A 334 9.47 19.19 -11.08
C LYS A 334 8.29 18.37 -11.62
N PHE A 335 8.53 17.15 -12.10
CA PHE A 335 7.48 16.20 -12.47
C PHE A 335 6.87 15.50 -11.23
N PHE A 336 7.62 15.44 -10.13
CA PHE A 336 7.21 14.94 -8.81
C PHE A 336 7.12 16.05 -7.74
N ALA A 337 6.77 17.27 -8.16
CA ALA A 337 6.78 18.43 -7.28
C ALA A 337 5.88 18.26 -6.05
N THR A 338 4.62 17.82 -6.22
CA THR A 338 3.68 17.64 -5.10
C THR A 338 4.15 16.53 -4.14
N THR A 339 4.82 15.52 -4.67
CA THR A 339 5.39 14.38 -3.92
C THR A 339 6.55 14.85 -3.04
N LEU A 340 7.44 15.69 -3.58
CA LEU A 340 8.58 16.27 -2.88
C LEU A 340 8.16 17.38 -1.91
N ASP A 341 7.18 18.23 -2.26
CA ASP A 341 6.61 19.24 -1.37
C ASP A 341 5.95 18.62 -0.13
N ARG A 342 5.34 17.42 -0.26
CA ARG A 342 4.72 16.70 0.87
C ARG A 342 5.71 15.90 1.73
N ASN A 343 6.68 15.22 1.11
CA ASN A 343 7.50 14.19 1.80
C ASN A 343 9.02 14.47 1.75
N GLY A 344 9.47 15.32 0.83
CA GLY A 344 10.89 15.61 0.59
C GLY A 344 11.56 16.40 1.71
N GLY A 345 10.78 17.11 2.54
CA GLY A 345 11.27 17.73 3.79
C GLY A 345 11.58 16.74 4.92
N GLY A 346 11.26 15.45 4.73
CA GLY A 346 11.46 14.39 5.72
C GLY A 346 10.28 14.20 6.69
N GLN A 347 9.32 15.13 6.72
CA GLN A 347 8.04 14.96 7.39
C GLN A 347 7.18 14.00 6.56
N ARG A 348 6.56 13.00 7.21
CA ARG A 348 5.72 12.00 6.56
C ARG A 348 4.46 11.74 7.37
N ALA A 349 3.34 11.48 6.70
CA ALA A 349 2.05 11.22 7.36
C ALA A 349 2.06 9.96 8.25
N ASP A 350 2.94 8.99 7.97
CA ASP A 350 3.10 7.77 8.75
C ASP A 350 4.18 7.85 9.85
N LEU A 351 4.79 9.00 10.13
CA LEU A 351 5.88 9.14 11.12
C LEU A 351 5.64 10.29 12.10
N ALA A 352 6.08 10.12 13.35
CA ALA A 352 6.09 11.22 14.34
C ALA A 352 7.39 12.05 14.27
N THR A 353 8.51 11.39 13.97
CA THR A 353 9.84 12.01 13.87
C THR A 353 10.21 12.16 12.39
N PRO A 354 10.70 13.33 11.93
CA PRO A 354 11.18 13.49 10.56
C PRO A 354 12.36 12.57 10.24
N VAL A 355 12.39 12.04 9.01
CA VAL A 355 13.54 11.30 8.45
C VAL A 355 14.47 12.26 7.67
N PRO A 356 15.68 11.83 7.27
CA PRO A 356 16.52 12.63 6.37
C PRO A 356 15.76 13.04 5.10
N GLY A 357 15.84 14.33 4.77
CA GLY A 357 15.17 14.91 3.62
C GLY A 357 15.79 14.51 2.28
N PHE A 358 15.07 14.83 1.20
CA PHE A 358 15.49 14.61 -0.17
C PHE A 358 16.86 15.27 -0.44
N GLY A 359 17.85 14.47 -0.82
CA GLY A 359 19.22 14.92 -1.06
C GLY A 359 20.07 15.20 0.19
N THR A 360 19.54 15.09 1.41
CA THR A 360 20.31 15.34 2.65
C THR A 360 20.78 14.07 3.37
N GLY A 361 20.44 12.89 2.85
CA GLY A 361 20.79 11.59 3.42
C GLY A 361 19.82 10.50 2.99
N THR A 362 19.78 9.40 3.75
CA THR A 362 18.82 8.30 3.56
C THR A 362 18.37 7.76 4.91
N SER A 363 17.06 7.57 5.12
CA SER A 363 16.60 6.69 6.21
C SER A 363 17.01 5.24 5.91
N GLU A 364 17.06 4.40 6.94
CA GLU A 364 17.18 2.95 6.77
C GLU A 364 16.03 2.44 5.89
N LYS A 365 16.37 1.81 4.76
CA LYS A 365 15.37 1.17 3.89
C LYS A 365 14.80 -0.03 4.63
N SER A 366 13.48 -0.22 4.54
CA SER A 366 12.92 -1.54 4.83
C SER A 366 13.24 -2.52 3.69
N ASP A 367 13.37 -3.79 4.01
CA ASP A 367 13.28 -4.88 3.05
C ASP A 367 11.84 -4.90 2.49
N LEU A 368 11.70 -4.87 1.16
CA LEU A 368 10.38 -4.89 0.52
C LEU A 368 9.84 -6.32 0.33
N THR A 369 10.59 -7.36 0.68
CA THR A 369 10.11 -8.74 0.79
C THR A 369 9.00 -8.84 1.85
N GLY A 370 7.85 -9.41 1.47
CA GLY A 370 6.76 -9.74 2.38
C GLY A 370 6.93 -11.13 3.00
N ASP A 371 6.24 -11.36 4.11
CA ASP A 371 6.19 -12.67 4.78
C ASP A 371 5.17 -13.57 4.05
N TYR A 372 5.61 -14.17 2.95
CA TYR A 372 4.73 -14.97 2.09
C TYR A 372 4.10 -16.16 2.82
N GLU A 373 4.85 -16.79 3.73
CA GLU A 373 4.40 -17.94 4.51
C GLU A 373 3.26 -17.51 5.46
N GLU A 374 3.41 -16.40 6.20
CA GLU A 374 2.34 -15.79 7.00
C GLU A 374 1.10 -15.45 6.15
N TYR A 375 1.28 -14.97 4.91
CA TYR A 375 0.15 -14.62 4.03
C TYR A 375 -0.60 -15.87 3.53
N CYS A 376 0.12 -16.94 3.21
CA CYS A 376 -0.47 -18.23 2.84
C CYS A 376 -1.23 -18.86 4.01
N ASP A 377 -0.65 -18.90 5.22
CA ASP A 377 -1.32 -19.41 6.41
C ASP A 377 -2.57 -18.59 6.76
N SER A 378 -2.49 -17.26 6.63
CA SER A 378 -3.63 -16.35 6.78
C SER A 378 -4.77 -16.68 5.80
N LEU A 379 -4.44 -16.94 4.54
CA LEU A 379 -5.41 -17.31 3.51
C LEU A 379 -6.00 -18.72 3.73
N LEU A 380 -5.17 -19.70 4.09
CA LEU A 380 -5.61 -21.07 4.35
C LEU A 380 -6.54 -21.14 5.57
N SER A 381 -6.18 -20.47 6.67
CA SER A 381 -7.03 -20.37 7.86
C SER A 381 -8.36 -19.66 7.55
N ALA A 382 -8.32 -18.57 6.77
CA ALA A 382 -9.52 -17.85 6.36
C ALA A 382 -10.47 -18.67 5.47
N ASN A 383 -9.94 -19.48 4.55
CA ASN A 383 -10.75 -20.38 3.73
C ASN A 383 -11.26 -21.59 4.51
N ALA A 384 -10.47 -22.17 5.42
CA ALA A 384 -10.92 -23.22 6.32
C ALA A 384 -12.05 -22.74 7.25
N TYR A 385 -11.95 -21.52 7.78
CA TYR A 385 -13.04 -20.86 8.52
C TYR A 385 -14.28 -20.71 7.65
N GLN A 386 -14.16 -20.13 6.45
CA GLN A 386 -15.27 -19.90 5.52
C GLN A 386 -15.95 -21.21 5.05
N PHE A 387 -15.20 -22.29 4.88
CA PHE A 387 -15.72 -23.64 4.59
C PHE A 387 -16.46 -24.22 5.79
N SER A 388 -15.87 -24.14 7.00
CA SER A 388 -16.48 -24.68 8.22
C SER A 388 -17.85 -24.07 8.50
N ILE A 389 -18.01 -22.75 8.38
CA ILE A 389 -19.27 -22.03 8.65
C ILE A 389 -20.35 -22.23 7.57
N THR A 390 -20.01 -22.82 6.42
CA THR A 390 -20.95 -23.06 5.31
C THR A 390 -21.42 -24.51 5.23
N HIS A 391 -20.60 -25.48 5.64
CA HIS A 391 -20.89 -26.90 5.50
C HIS A 391 -21.26 -27.59 6.83
N ASN A 392 -20.74 -27.13 7.96
CA ASN A 392 -20.99 -27.72 9.27
C ASN A 392 -21.50 -26.67 10.27
N GLY A 393 -22.19 -27.13 11.33
CA GLY A 393 -22.58 -26.27 12.44
C GLY A 393 -21.34 -25.84 13.23
N ALA A 394 -20.75 -24.71 12.86
CA ALA A 394 -19.41 -24.32 13.31
C ALA A 394 -19.24 -24.39 14.84
N PRO A 395 -18.22 -25.11 15.34
CA PRO A 395 -17.95 -25.18 16.78
C PRO A 395 -17.54 -23.79 17.32
N PRO A 396 -17.85 -23.48 18.59
CA PRO A 396 -17.34 -22.26 19.22
C PRO A 396 -15.81 -22.36 19.31
N PHE A 397 -15.11 -21.37 18.73
CA PHE A 397 -13.66 -21.36 18.70
C PHE A 397 -13.11 -20.82 20.02
N GLU A 398 -13.02 -21.67 21.05
CA GLU A 398 -12.35 -21.31 22.29
C GLU A 398 -10.87 -20.98 22.03
N ALA A 399 -10.40 -19.89 22.63
CA ALA A 399 -9.23 -19.13 22.20
C ALA A 399 -7.88 -19.87 22.29
N GLU A 400 -6.85 -19.20 21.76
CA GLU A 400 -5.42 -19.44 22.04
C GLU A 400 -4.93 -20.88 21.84
N ASP A 401 -4.97 -21.38 20.61
CA ASP A 401 -3.94 -22.33 20.15
C ASP A 401 -3.75 -22.27 18.62
N MET A 402 -2.51 -22.18 18.15
CA MET A 402 -2.17 -22.26 16.73
C MET A 402 -2.42 -23.67 16.17
N THR A 403 -2.29 -24.70 17.01
CA THR A 403 -2.62 -26.09 16.64
C THR A 403 -4.11 -26.28 16.33
N LYS A 404 -5.01 -25.44 16.88
CA LYS A 404 -6.45 -25.44 16.50
C LYS A 404 -6.68 -24.87 15.10
N SER A 405 -5.88 -23.89 14.65
CA SER A 405 -5.90 -23.44 13.26
C SER A 405 -5.46 -24.57 12.33
N ASN A 406 -4.35 -25.24 12.67
CA ASN A 406 -3.84 -26.37 11.91
C ASN A 406 -4.83 -27.55 11.91
N ALA A 407 -5.56 -27.79 13.01
CA ALA A 407 -6.62 -28.78 13.07
C ALA A 407 -7.83 -28.40 12.19
N LEU A 408 -8.25 -27.13 12.19
CA LEU A 408 -9.34 -26.64 11.33
C LEU A 408 -8.96 -26.75 9.84
N VAL A 409 -7.74 -26.37 9.48
CA VAL A 409 -7.18 -26.54 8.14
C VAL A 409 -7.11 -28.03 7.77
N HIS A 410 -6.61 -28.91 8.65
CA HIS A 410 -6.53 -30.34 8.42
C HIS A 410 -7.91 -31.00 8.25
N THR A 411 -8.92 -30.62 9.04
CA THR A 411 -10.31 -31.08 8.84
C THR A 411 -10.87 -30.54 7.53
N ALA A 412 -10.66 -29.26 7.19
CA ALA A 412 -11.09 -28.68 5.93
C ALA A 412 -10.35 -29.27 4.70
N GLN A 413 -9.14 -29.80 4.88
CA GLN A 413 -8.40 -30.57 3.86
C GLN A 413 -8.93 -32.01 3.72
N GLN A 414 -9.43 -32.62 4.79
CA GLN A 414 -10.05 -33.95 4.75
C GLN A 414 -11.47 -33.93 4.15
N ASP A 415 -12.27 -32.91 4.48
CA ASP A 415 -13.65 -32.75 3.96
C ASP A 415 -13.70 -31.98 2.63
N GLY A 416 -12.72 -31.12 2.34
CA GLY A 416 -12.75 -30.13 1.27
C GLY A 416 -11.63 -30.27 0.24
N ASN A 417 -11.90 -31.04 -0.83
CA ASN A 417 -10.98 -31.32 -1.94
C ASN A 417 -10.28 -30.05 -2.50
N VAL A 418 -10.98 -28.91 -2.55
CA VAL A 418 -10.44 -27.63 -3.05
C VAL A 418 -9.36 -27.07 -2.11
N ILE A 419 -9.54 -27.11 -0.79
CA ILE A 419 -8.57 -26.54 0.18
C ILE A 419 -7.31 -27.41 0.25
N PHE A 420 -7.47 -28.73 0.14
CA PHE A 420 -6.35 -29.67 -0.05
C PHE A 420 -5.57 -29.38 -1.34
N GLN A 421 -6.27 -29.15 -2.45
CA GLN A 421 -5.66 -28.83 -3.73
C GLN A 421 -4.97 -27.45 -3.74
N MET A 422 -5.53 -26.43 -3.06
CA MET A 422 -4.87 -25.13 -2.89
C MET A 422 -3.53 -25.26 -2.17
N ALA A 423 -3.46 -26.03 -1.08
CA ALA A 423 -2.23 -26.27 -0.35
C ALA A 423 -1.19 -27.02 -1.22
N GLN A 424 -1.59 -28.11 -1.88
CA GLN A 424 -0.68 -28.84 -2.77
C GLN A 424 -0.21 -28.04 -3.99
N ASN A 425 -1.07 -27.18 -4.55
CA ASN A 425 -0.71 -26.35 -5.69
C ASN A 425 0.23 -25.19 -5.29
N ALA A 426 0.11 -24.66 -4.07
CA ALA A 426 1.07 -23.70 -3.53
C ALA A 426 2.49 -24.32 -3.45
N ASP A 427 2.63 -25.48 -2.82
CA ASP A 427 3.90 -26.23 -2.74
C ASP A 427 4.49 -26.56 -4.12
N GLN A 428 3.64 -26.85 -5.12
CA GLN A 428 4.06 -27.17 -6.48
C GLN A 428 4.51 -25.94 -7.29
N ILE A 429 3.82 -24.79 -7.20
CA ILE A 429 4.30 -23.56 -7.85
C ILE A 429 5.65 -23.16 -7.26
N PHE A 430 5.83 -23.30 -5.93
CA PHE A 430 7.10 -23.05 -5.25
C PHE A 430 8.21 -24.00 -5.68
N SER A 431 7.91 -25.30 -5.82
CA SER A 431 8.90 -26.31 -6.22
C SER A 431 9.33 -26.21 -7.69
N CYS A 432 8.47 -25.74 -8.59
CA CYS A 432 8.67 -25.90 -10.04
C CYS A 432 9.21 -24.67 -10.81
N ARG A 433 9.33 -23.48 -10.19
CA ARG A 433 9.74 -22.25 -10.92
C ARG A 433 10.91 -21.46 -10.31
N LEU A 434 11.86 -22.15 -9.66
CA LEU A 434 13.17 -21.58 -9.29
C LEU A 434 14.41 -22.17 -10.02
N PRO A 435 14.38 -22.47 -11.35
CA PRO A 435 15.60 -22.81 -12.08
C PRO A 435 16.47 -21.57 -12.36
N HIS A 436 17.79 -21.70 -12.13
CA HIS A 436 18.83 -20.73 -12.51
C HIS A 436 18.77 -19.31 -11.92
N LEU A 437 18.98 -19.18 -10.61
CA LEU A 437 19.66 -18.00 -10.04
C LEU A 437 20.66 -18.31 -8.90
N VAL A 438 21.12 -19.56 -8.81
CA VAL A 438 22.18 -19.99 -7.88
C VAL A 438 23.54 -19.89 -8.55
N MET A 439 24.47 -19.14 -7.93
CA MET A 439 25.92 -19.12 -8.19
C MET A 439 26.39 -18.66 -9.60
N GLN A 440 26.37 -17.35 -9.85
CA GLN A 440 27.49 -16.68 -10.54
C GLN A 440 28.39 -15.93 -9.55
N ASN A 441 29.00 -16.67 -8.61
CA ASN A 441 30.11 -16.13 -7.82
C ASN A 441 30.95 -17.25 -7.16
N GLN A 442 31.62 -18.07 -7.98
CA GLN A 442 32.55 -19.09 -7.46
C GLN A 442 33.69 -19.49 -8.42
N ASN A 443 34.42 -18.50 -8.93
CA ASN A 443 35.77 -18.74 -9.47
C ASN A 443 36.80 -18.73 -8.32
N ASN A 444 37.00 -19.89 -7.66
CA ASN A 444 38.33 -20.35 -7.19
C ASN A 444 38.28 -21.74 -6.54
N SER A 445 39.37 -22.51 -6.72
CA SER A 445 39.73 -23.79 -6.05
C SER A 445 38.80 -25.01 -6.15
N THR A 446 39.02 -25.77 -7.23
CA THR A 446 39.46 -27.19 -7.20
C THR A 446 38.81 -28.22 -6.26
N ASN A 447 38.25 -29.27 -6.90
CA ASN A 447 38.41 -30.70 -6.56
C ASN A 447 37.97 -31.23 -5.17
N ALA A 448 36.81 -31.91 -5.11
CA ALA A 448 36.74 -33.39 -5.01
C ALA A 448 35.29 -33.90 -4.86
N SER A 449 34.97 -35.05 -5.47
CA SER A 449 33.67 -35.73 -5.27
C SER A 449 33.76 -36.86 -4.23
N PRO A 450 32.71 -37.09 -3.43
CA PRO A 450 32.41 -38.41 -2.87
C PRO A 450 31.28 -39.12 -3.65
N ARG A 451 31.35 -40.45 -3.74
CA ARG A 451 30.29 -41.31 -4.32
C ARG A 451 29.16 -41.56 -3.32
N ALA A 452 27.97 -41.84 -3.85
CA ALA A 452 26.82 -42.29 -3.07
C ALA A 452 27.02 -43.68 -2.42
N ARG A 453 26.45 -43.81 -1.22
CA ARG A 453 25.93 -45.01 -0.51
C ARG A 453 24.99 -44.45 0.59
N GLY A 454 24.05 -45.19 1.16
CA GLY A 454 23.70 -46.61 1.03
C GLY A 454 23.00 -47.01 2.33
N ARG A 455 21.79 -47.55 2.26
CA ARG A 455 20.91 -47.78 3.43
C ARG A 455 21.38 -49.00 4.25
N VAL A 456 20.93 -49.05 5.52
CA VAL A 456 20.67 -50.24 6.40
C VAL A 456 21.44 -50.24 7.75
N LEU A 457 20.76 -50.87 8.72
CA LEU A 457 20.99 -51.19 10.14
C LEU A 457 22.42 -51.75 10.45
N GLU A 458 22.86 -51.94 11.72
CA GLU A 458 22.12 -52.46 12.87
C GLU A 458 22.76 -52.24 14.28
N SER A 459 21.93 -52.37 15.32
CA SER A 459 22.22 -52.80 16.72
C SER A 459 23.39 -52.22 17.54
N SER A 460 23.03 -51.60 18.69
CA SER A 460 23.59 -51.85 20.05
C SER A 460 25.08 -51.52 20.34
N SER A 461 25.55 -51.29 21.58
CA SER A 461 24.94 -51.18 22.92
C SER A 461 25.95 -50.51 23.90
N TYR A 462 25.52 -50.24 25.15
CA TYR A 462 26.34 -49.90 26.34
C TYR A 462 27.26 -48.65 26.31
N GLY A 463 26.97 -47.71 27.21
CA GLY A 463 28.01 -46.91 27.90
C GLY A 463 28.42 -47.58 29.23
N PRO A 464 29.03 -46.87 30.20
CA PRO A 464 29.30 -45.42 30.23
C PRO A 464 30.67 -45.00 30.85
N ARG A 465 30.81 -43.68 31.13
CA ARG A 465 31.53 -43.08 32.29
C ARG A 465 33.01 -42.65 32.16
N MET A 466 33.18 -41.32 32.07
CA MET A 466 34.23 -40.44 32.64
C MET A 466 35.67 -40.96 32.87
N LYS A 467 36.65 -40.19 32.35
CA LYS A 467 37.61 -39.40 33.19
C LYS A 467 38.48 -38.44 32.36
N SER A 468 38.65 -37.22 32.87
CA SER A 468 39.81 -36.33 32.60
C SER A 468 41.02 -36.80 33.42
N PRO A 469 42.30 -36.49 33.06
CA PRO A 469 42.87 -35.18 33.47
C PRO A 469 44.06 -34.63 32.62
N GLN A 470 44.48 -33.39 32.96
CA GLN A 470 45.87 -32.84 33.00
C GLN A 470 46.74 -32.86 31.71
N LYS A 471 47.17 -31.70 31.17
CA LYS A 471 48.12 -30.65 31.65
C LYS A 471 49.61 -30.95 31.36
N THR A 472 50.24 -30.06 30.58
CA THR A 472 51.62 -29.58 30.78
C THR A 472 51.83 -28.21 30.11
N ASN A 473 52.05 -27.17 30.94
CA ASN A 473 53.30 -26.39 31.07
C ASN A 473 54.14 -26.06 29.80
N GLN A 474 54.76 -24.87 29.62
CA GLN A 474 54.90 -23.68 30.51
C GLN A 474 55.63 -22.49 29.82
N VAL A 475 55.72 -21.33 30.51
CA VAL A 475 56.88 -20.36 30.55
C VAL A 475 57.16 -19.51 29.28
N GLU A 476 57.42 -18.19 29.32
CA GLU A 476 57.44 -17.10 30.34
C GLU A 476 57.14 -15.73 29.65
N VAL A 477 56.42 -14.73 30.23
CA VAL A 477 56.82 -13.65 31.21
C VAL A 477 57.81 -12.63 30.58
N SER A 478 57.71 -11.29 30.70
CA SER A 478 57.24 -10.34 31.75
C SER A 478 56.89 -8.94 31.13
N THR A 479 56.22 -7.91 31.70
CA THR A 479 55.26 -7.71 32.83
C THR A 479 54.60 -6.30 32.76
N LYS A 480 53.44 -6.14 33.45
CA LYS A 480 52.89 -5.03 34.31
C LYS A 480 53.52 -3.60 34.26
N ALA A 481 52.79 -2.50 34.54
CA ALA A 481 51.56 -2.33 35.34
C ALA A 481 50.65 -1.13 34.90
N GLY A 482 49.44 -1.03 35.48
CA GLY A 482 48.59 0.19 35.50
C GLY A 482 48.42 0.71 36.96
N PRO A 483 47.29 1.34 37.38
CA PRO A 483 46.07 1.73 36.65
C PRO A 483 45.62 3.21 36.95
N SER A 484 44.34 3.55 36.72
CA SER A 484 43.49 4.55 37.42
C SER A 484 42.89 5.73 36.60
N GLU A 485 41.55 5.68 36.48
CA GLU A 485 40.49 6.72 36.53
C GLU A 485 40.63 8.20 36.07
N ASN A 486 39.47 8.69 35.56
CA ASN A 486 38.88 10.05 35.61
C ASN A 486 39.33 11.15 34.61
N ALA A 487 38.41 12.09 34.39
CA ALA A 487 38.44 13.14 33.36
C ALA A 487 39.14 14.44 33.84
N PRO A 488 39.35 15.45 32.96
CA PRO A 488 38.32 16.51 32.85
C PRO A 488 38.19 17.21 31.46
N LEU A 489 37.15 18.05 31.37
CA LEU A 489 36.96 19.12 30.38
C LEU A 489 37.83 20.34 30.75
N PHE A 490 38.46 21.05 29.79
CA PHE A 490 38.76 22.49 29.95
C PHE A 490 38.80 23.27 28.63
N LYS A 491 38.54 24.59 28.72
CA LYS A 491 38.56 25.59 27.63
C LYS A 491 39.93 26.26 27.50
N PHE A 492 40.21 26.89 26.35
CA PHE A 492 41.12 28.04 26.27
C PHE A 492 40.61 29.15 25.34
N LEU A 493 40.78 30.38 25.82
CA LEU A 493 40.77 31.72 25.20
C LEU A 493 41.98 32.46 25.87
N PRO A 494 42.64 33.47 25.27
CA PRO A 494 42.12 34.83 24.97
C PRO A 494 42.23 35.24 23.47
N GLU A 495 41.49 36.23 22.91
CA GLU A 495 41.58 37.72 22.98
C GLU A 495 42.81 38.30 22.22
N GLU A 496 42.84 39.52 21.65
CA GLU A 496 42.16 40.82 21.90
C GLU A 496 41.77 41.55 20.56
N GLN A 497 40.63 42.29 20.47
CA GLN A 497 40.45 43.78 20.52
C GLN A 497 41.17 44.61 19.39
N ASN A 498 40.70 45.72 18.81
CA ASN A 498 39.48 46.59 18.89
C ASN A 498 39.25 47.25 17.48
N ASP A 499 38.29 48.12 17.12
CA ASP A 499 37.32 48.95 17.88
C ASP A 499 36.01 49.21 17.07
N SER A 500 35.10 49.97 17.69
CA SER A 500 33.73 50.39 17.36
C SER A 500 33.53 51.26 16.08
N THR A 501 32.33 51.36 15.50
CA THR A 501 31.27 52.30 15.97
C THR A 501 29.86 52.02 15.37
N ASN A 502 28.82 52.60 16.01
CA ASN A 502 27.39 52.38 15.73
C ASN A 502 26.82 53.26 14.60
N VAL A 503 25.68 52.83 14.01
CA VAL A 503 24.42 53.62 13.87
C VAL A 503 23.26 52.71 13.40
N SER A 504 22.02 53.06 13.74
CA SER A 504 20.79 52.29 13.44
C SER A 504 19.73 53.16 12.67
N PRO A 505 18.56 52.66 12.23
CA PRO A 505 18.09 52.93 10.87
C PRO A 505 16.87 53.86 10.76
N ARG A 506 16.53 54.29 9.53
CA ARG A 506 15.22 54.89 9.22
C ARG A 506 14.75 54.57 7.80
N ALA A 507 13.43 54.54 7.62
CA ALA A 507 12.74 54.17 6.38
C ALA A 507 12.19 55.40 5.63
N ARG A 508 11.65 55.19 4.40
CA ARG A 508 10.22 55.38 4.05
C ARG A 508 10.01 55.49 2.52
N GLY A 509 9.02 54.76 1.99
CA GLY A 509 8.45 54.89 0.64
C GLY A 509 7.06 54.23 0.60
N LYS A 510 6.13 54.73 -0.23
CA LYS A 510 4.69 54.38 -0.13
C LYS A 510 3.90 54.58 -1.44
N ILE A 511 3.10 53.56 -1.83
CA ILE A 511 1.68 53.66 -2.32
C ILE A 511 1.56 54.33 -3.75
N PRO A 512 0.57 54.02 -4.64
CA PRO A 512 -0.83 53.68 -4.36
C PRO A 512 -1.50 52.48 -5.08
N GLU A 513 -2.61 52.06 -4.46
CA GLU A 513 -3.69 51.27 -5.05
C GLU A 513 -4.58 52.12 -5.99
N SER A 514 -5.43 51.48 -6.79
CA SER A 514 -6.70 52.08 -7.25
C SER A 514 -7.77 51.01 -7.47
N SER A 515 -9.04 51.38 -7.44
CA SER A 515 -10.17 50.45 -7.55
C SER A 515 -11.27 50.99 -8.48
N SER A 516 -11.96 50.12 -9.22
CA SER A 516 -13.30 50.43 -9.75
C SER A 516 -14.12 49.21 -10.18
N ARG A 517 -15.29 49.12 -9.54
CA ARG A 517 -16.62 48.63 -9.99
C ARG A 517 -16.73 48.15 -11.46
N GLY A 518 -17.32 46.97 -11.66
CA GLY A 518 -18.02 46.63 -12.91
C GLY A 518 -19.52 47.00 -12.86
N PRO A 519 -20.29 46.69 -13.93
CA PRO A 519 -21.73 46.48 -13.78
C PRO A 519 -22.23 45.12 -14.34
N ARG A 520 -23.51 44.86 -14.06
CA ARG A 520 -24.20 43.56 -14.09
C ARG A 520 -25.34 43.59 -15.11
N MET A 521 -25.53 42.53 -15.91
CA MET A 521 -26.80 42.25 -16.60
C MET A 521 -27.16 40.75 -16.55
N LYS A 522 -28.35 40.38 -17.03
CA LYS A 522 -29.04 39.12 -16.73
C LYS A 522 -29.39 38.29 -17.98
N SER A 523 -29.46 36.98 -17.74
CA SER A 523 -30.25 35.90 -18.36
C SER A 523 -31.63 36.24 -18.96
N PRO A 524 -32.37 35.27 -19.58
CA PRO A 524 -31.97 34.14 -20.46
C PRO A 524 -32.93 33.96 -21.68
N GLN A 525 -32.77 32.91 -22.51
CA GLN A 525 -33.91 32.06 -22.95
C GLN A 525 -33.50 30.73 -23.62
N LYS A 526 -34.50 29.85 -23.86
CA LYS A 526 -34.38 28.54 -24.52
C LYS A 526 -34.98 28.59 -25.93
N THR A 527 -34.52 27.71 -26.82
CA THR A 527 -35.39 27.02 -27.80
C THR A 527 -34.81 25.66 -28.17
N ASN A 528 -35.67 24.66 -28.34
CA ASN A 528 -35.32 23.40 -29.00
C ASN A 528 -35.52 23.55 -30.52
N GLN A 529 -34.76 22.82 -31.32
CA GLN A 529 -35.32 22.05 -32.44
C GLN A 529 -34.36 20.95 -32.88
N VAL A 530 -34.87 20.03 -33.70
CA VAL A 530 -34.21 18.78 -34.13
C VAL A 530 -34.37 18.68 -35.64
N GLU A 531 -33.30 18.39 -36.38
CA GLU A 531 -33.39 17.60 -37.61
C GLU A 531 -32.02 17.00 -37.99
N VAL A 532 -31.98 16.23 -39.08
CA VAL A 532 -31.01 15.15 -39.31
C VAL A 532 -30.44 15.20 -40.73
N SER A 533 -29.12 14.97 -40.92
CA SER A 533 -28.52 14.00 -41.88
C SER A 533 -27.10 14.34 -42.37
N THR A 534 -26.30 13.27 -42.54
CA THR A 534 -25.22 13.04 -43.54
C THR A 534 -23.86 13.78 -43.56
N GLU A 535 -22.82 12.93 -43.74
CA GLU A 535 -21.53 13.11 -44.46
C GLU A 535 -20.29 13.83 -43.85
N ALA A 536 -19.34 12.97 -43.39
CA ALA A 536 -17.97 12.85 -43.95
C ALA A 536 -16.81 13.86 -43.66
N GLY A 537 -16.62 14.28 -42.40
CA GLY A 537 -15.29 14.62 -41.82
C GLY A 537 -14.49 15.81 -42.40
N PRO A 538 -13.18 15.98 -42.07
CA PRO A 538 -12.38 15.30 -41.04
C PRO A 538 -11.80 16.25 -39.94
N THR A 539 -11.23 15.65 -38.88
CA THR A 539 -10.24 16.24 -37.94
C THR A 539 -10.62 17.39 -36.99
N GLU A 540 -9.85 17.46 -35.89
CA GLU A 540 -9.69 18.54 -34.90
C GLU A 540 -10.93 19.22 -34.27
N ASN A 541 -11.24 18.79 -33.04
CA ASN A 541 -11.32 19.74 -31.92
C ASN A 541 -11.10 19.01 -30.58
N ALA A 542 -9.84 18.86 -30.17
CA ALA A 542 -9.48 18.36 -28.84
C ALA A 542 -9.72 19.46 -27.80
N SER A 543 -10.96 19.60 -27.34
CA SER A 543 -11.37 20.61 -26.36
C SER A 543 -10.50 20.52 -25.10
N GLN A 544 -9.66 21.53 -24.86
CA GLN A 544 -8.84 21.63 -23.65
C GLN A 544 -9.74 21.87 -22.42
N PHE A 545 -10.19 20.78 -21.80
CA PHE A 545 -10.67 20.80 -20.43
C PHE A 545 -9.50 21.16 -19.50
N LYS A 546 -9.30 22.46 -19.28
CA LYS A 546 -8.42 23.00 -18.25
C LYS A 546 -9.08 22.77 -16.89
N PHE A 547 -9.00 21.52 -16.41
CA PHE A 547 -9.42 21.19 -15.06
C PHE A 547 -8.65 22.05 -14.06
N SER A 548 -9.35 22.70 -13.13
CA SER A 548 -8.71 23.57 -12.15
C SER A 548 -8.29 22.78 -10.89
N PRO A 549 -7.31 23.26 -10.11
CA PRO A 549 -6.90 22.60 -8.87
C PRO A 549 -8.03 22.41 -7.86
N GLU A 550 -9.08 23.25 -7.90
CA GLU A 550 -10.25 23.16 -7.02
C GLU A 550 -11.20 22.00 -7.37
N GLU A 551 -11.14 21.43 -8.59
CA GLU A 551 -12.02 20.33 -9.01
C GLU A 551 -11.57 18.95 -8.49
N PHE A 552 -10.46 18.88 -7.76
CA PHE A 552 -9.91 17.66 -7.19
C PHE A 552 -10.31 17.47 -5.72
N PRO A 553 -10.55 16.22 -5.25
CA PRO A 553 -10.62 15.95 -3.82
C PRO A 553 -9.37 16.49 -3.11
N GLN A 554 -9.58 17.19 -1.99
CA GLN A 554 -8.49 17.56 -1.10
C GLN A 554 -7.89 16.28 -0.49
N LEU A 555 -6.56 16.19 -0.46
CA LEU A 555 -5.88 15.09 0.21
C LEU A 555 -6.09 15.21 1.73
N PRO A 556 -6.20 14.08 2.46
CA PRO A 556 -6.04 14.07 3.90
C PRO A 556 -4.76 14.82 4.34
N GLY A 557 -4.85 15.50 5.48
CA GLY A 557 -3.74 16.31 6.02
C GLY A 557 -3.53 17.68 5.36
N ALA A 558 -4.38 18.13 4.43
CA ALA A 558 -4.25 19.46 3.80
C ALA A 558 -4.53 20.67 4.74
N GLN A 559 -4.94 20.44 5.99
CA GLN A 559 -5.14 21.47 7.01
C GLN A 559 -4.37 21.12 8.29
N MET A 560 -3.21 21.74 8.46
CA MET A 560 -2.70 22.04 9.80
C MET A 560 -3.47 23.27 10.32
N PRO A 561 -3.97 23.29 11.56
CA PRO A 561 -4.62 24.47 12.11
C PRO A 561 -3.59 25.61 12.25
N SER A 562 -3.95 26.80 11.76
CA SER A 562 -3.13 28.01 11.90
C SER A 562 -3.00 28.39 13.38
N SER A 563 -1.76 28.55 13.86
CA SER A 563 -1.44 28.78 15.27
C SER A 563 -1.68 30.22 15.74
N SER A 564 -2.84 30.79 15.40
CA SER A 564 -3.22 32.19 15.66
C SER A 564 -4.45 32.36 16.56
N ASP A 565 -5.39 31.42 16.53
CA ASP A 565 -6.74 31.64 17.07
C ASP A 565 -6.94 31.08 18.51
N VAL A 566 -5.87 31.03 19.30
CA VAL A 566 -5.88 30.52 20.69
C VAL A 566 -5.26 31.52 21.68
N TYR A 567 -5.49 32.83 21.49
CA TYR A 567 -5.08 33.85 22.48
C TYR A 567 -5.97 35.11 22.55
N GLN A 568 -7.31 34.98 22.50
CA GLN A 568 -8.21 36.05 22.98
C GLN A 568 -9.65 35.54 23.27
N SER A 569 -9.96 35.24 24.54
CA SER A 569 -11.30 35.37 25.21
C SER A 569 -11.35 34.58 26.52
N ALA A 570 -10.60 35.00 27.55
CA ALA A 570 -10.66 34.38 28.88
C ALA A 570 -10.19 35.35 30.00
N GLN A 571 -10.99 36.37 30.33
CA GLN A 571 -10.83 37.10 31.59
C GLN A 571 -12.16 37.64 32.14
N THR A 572 -12.72 36.86 33.08
CA THR A 572 -13.30 37.29 34.36
C THR A 572 -14.31 38.46 34.42
N GLU A 573 -15.56 38.13 34.79
CA GLU A 573 -16.28 38.85 35.87
C GLU A 573 -16.90 37.83 36.85
N LEU A 574 -17.07 38.23 38.12
CA LEU A 574 -17.66 37.41 39.19
C LEU A 574 -19.06 37.93 39.56
N ALA A 575 -20.03 37.03 39.71
CA ALA A 575 -21.26 37.31 40.46
C ALA A 575 -21.83 36.05 41.14
N SER A 576 -22.12 36.20 42.43
CA SER A 576 -22.57 35.23 43.44
C SER A 576 -23.82 34.38 43.13
N HIS A 577 -23.87 33.16 43.71
CA HIS A 577 -25.09 32.39 43.98
C HIS A 577 -26.06 33.12 44.95
N PRO A 578 -27.32 32.65 45.04
CA PRO A 578 -27.67 31.88 46.25
C PRO A 578 -28.36 30.53 45.95
N ALA A 579 -28.47 29.67 46.97
CA ALA A 579 -29.01 28.31 46.88
C ALA A 579 -30.50 28.22 47.28
N LYS A 580 -31.15 27.07 46.98
CA LYS A 580 -32.38 26.62 47.68
C LYS A 580 -32.61 25.09 47.63
N GLU A 581 -32.40 24.50 48.80
CA GLU A 581 -33.07 23.36 49.47
C GLU A 581 -33.91 22.34 48.66
N PHE A 582 -33.64 21.05 48.92
CA PHE A 582 -34.58 19.93 48.73
C PHE A 582 -35.33 19.64 50.05
N PRO A 583 -36.63 19.32 50.03
CA PRO A 583 -37.32 18.68 51.14
C PRO A 583 -37.24 17.14 51.07
N GLN A 584 -37.18 16.47 52.22
CA GLN A 584 -37.24 15.01 52.36
C GLN A 584 -38.56 14.54 52.96
N VAL A 585 -39.00 13.35 52.52
CA VAL A 585 -39.77 12.33 53.27
C VAL A 585 -41.10 12.72 53.94
N THR A 586 -42.16 11.99 53.58
CA THR A 586 -43.12 11.48 54.59
C THR A 586 -43.75 10.17 54.12
N THR A 587 -43.90 9.20 55.03
CA THR A 587 -44.48 7.86 54.77
C THR A 587 -45.61 7.55 55.73
N ALA A 588 -46.79 7.26 55.19
CA ALA A 588 -47.95 6.58 55.81
C ALA A 588 -49.01 6.46 54.68
N THR A 589 -49.72 5.35 54.46
CA THR A 589 -50.01 4.14 55.25
C THR A 589 -49.86 2.87 54.42
#